data_AF-A0A497N5H2-F1
#
_entry.id   AF-A0A497N5H2-F1
#
_cell.length_a   1.000
_cell.length_b   1.000
_cell.length_c   1.000
_cell.angle_alpha   90.00
_cell.angle_beta   90.00
_cell.angle_gamma   90.00
#
_symmetry.space_group_name_H-M   'P 1'
#
loop_
_entity.id
_entity.type
_entity.pdbx_description
1 polymer ?
#
loop_
_entity_poly.entity_id
_entity_poly.type
_entity_poly.pdbx_seq_one_letter_code
_entity_poly.pdbx_strand_id
1 'polypeptide(L)'
;MASGKYSVFKSNPDLKRWLTNLSRDSPITAEVYMRRVRKICELLDTTLKGLLVTSRTYIKGFQDSLEDLVTKLESEKKSPGYIRGLLKSVRSWLRYNDVILTRKIKISNPNTIPTIEDE
;
A
#
# COMPACT_ATOMS: atom_id res chain seq x y z
N MET A 1 -30.43 -0.54 -3.98
CA MET A 1 -29.84 0.41 -3.03
C MET A 1 -28.42 -0.05 -2.65
N ALA A 2 -27.37 0.62 -3.13
CA ALA A 2 -25.97 0.26 -2.86
C ALA A 2 -25.27 1.34 -2.01
N SER A 3 -25.82 1.62 -0.81
CA SER A 3 -25.36 2.75 0.03
C SER A 3 -24.31 2.40 1.10
N GLY A 4 -23.90 1.13 1.22
CA GLY A 4 -23.02 0.70 2.34
C GLY A 4 -21.51 0.87 2.11
N LYS A 5 -21.02 0.73 0.87
CA LYS A 5 -19.57 0.70 0.60
C LYS A 5 -18.91 2.08 0.57
N TYR A 6 -19.70 3.15 0.43
CA TYR A 6 -19.20 4.52 0.26
C TYR A 6 -19.08 5.34 1.56
N SER A 7 -19.45 4.78 2.72
CA SER A 7 -19.39 5.53 4.00
C SER A 7 -17.95 5.87 4.44
N VAL A 8 -16.96 5.04 4.07
CA VAL A 8 -15.54 5.25 4.41
C VAL A 8 -14.92 6.43 3.66
N PHE A 9 -15.59 6.93 2.60
CA PHE A 9 -15.12 8.02 1.76
C PHE A 9 -15.35 9.42 2.35
N LYS A 10 -16.17 9.55 3.40
CA LYS A 10 -16.53 10.88 3.96
C LYS A 10 -15.44 11.52 4.83
N SER A 11 -14.40 10.79 5.23
CA SER A 11 -13.43 11.26 6.24
C SER A 11 -12.05 11.71 5.68
N ASN A 12 -11.76 11.42 4.40
CA ASN A 12 -10.50 11.83 3.78
C ASN A 12 -10.69 12.26 2.31
N PRO A 13 -10.64 13.57 1.99
CA PRO A 13 -10.82 14.06 0.63
C PRO A 13 -9.71 13.56 -0.32
N ASP A 14 -8.49 13.36 0.17
CA ASP A 14 -7.35 12.89 -0.63
C ASP A 14 -7.54 11.43 -1.06
N LEU A 15 -8.11 10.62 -0.17
CA LEU A 15 -8.46 9.23 -0.50
C LEU A 15 -9.49 9.19 -1.63
N LYS A 16 -10.51 10.06 -1.60
CA LYS A 16 -11.51 10.13 -2.66
C LYS A 16 -10.86 10.53 -3.98
N ARG A 17 -10.02 11.58 -3.99
CA ARG A 17 -9.34 12.06 -5.21
C ARG A 17 -8.40 11.00 -5.80
N TRP A 18 -7.64 10.31 -4.95
CA TRP A 18 -6.76 9.21 -5.36
C TRP A 18 -7.53 8.05 -5.98
N LEU A 19 -8.61 7.59 -5.34
CA LEU A 19 -9.43 6.49 -5.86
C LEU A 19 -10.14 6.88 -7.15
N THR A 20 -10.63 8.12 -7.25
CA THR A 20 -11.18 8.64 -8.51
C THR A 20 -10.12 8.65 -9.60
N ASN A 21 -8.88 9.06 -9.29
CA ASN A 21 -7.78 9.02 -10.26
C ASN A 21 -7.49 7.59 -10.73
N LEU A 22 -7.34 6.63 -9.81
CA LEU A 22 -7.12 5.21 -10.15
C LEU A 22 -8.28 4.59 -10.94
N SER A 23 -9.51 5.01 -10.66
CA SER A 23 -10.69 4.49 -11.36
C SER A 23 -10.77 4.91 -12.82
N ARG A 24 -10.03 5.95 -13.24
CA ARG A 24 -9.95 6.38 -14.65
C ARG A 24 -9.28 5.31 -15.51
N ASP A 25 -8.26 4.64 -14.96
CA ASP A 25 -7.63 3.50 -15.62
C ASP A 25 -8.49 2.24 -15.45
N SER A 26 -8.89 1.93 -14.21
CA SER A 26 -9.65 0.72 -13.90
C SER A 26 -10.37 0.84 -12.56
N PRO A 27 -11.71 0.80 -12.53
CA PRO A 27 -12.49 0.79 -11.30
C PRO A 27 -12.13 -0.39 -10.38
N ILE A 28 -11.83 -1.54 -10.97
CA ILE A 28 -11.42 -2.76 -10.24
C ILE A 28 -10.07 -2.52 -9.56
N THR A 29 -9.13 -1.86 -10.25
CA THR A 29 -7.82 -1.53 -9.68
C THR A 29 -7.95 -0.59 -8.49
N ALA A 30 -8.80 0.42 -8.57
CA ALA A 30 -9.08 1.33 -7.45
C ALA A 30 -9.61 0.57 -6.21
N GLU A 31 -10.56 -0.36 -6.38
CA GLU A 31 -11.08 -1.18 -5.28
C GLU A 31 -10.00 -2.09 -4.68
N VAL A 32 -9.21 -2.76 -5.53
CA VAL A 32 -8.11 -3.63 -5.08
C VAL A 32 -7.08 -2.84 -4.28
N TYR A 33 -6.70 -1.64 -4.73
CA TYR A 33 -5.73 -0.80 -4.06
C TYR A 33 -6.26 -0.30 -2.72
N MET A 34 -7.52 0.14 -2.67
CA MET A 34 -8.18 0.55 -1.42
C MET A 34 -8.14 -0.59 -0.39
N ARG A 35 -8.54 -1.80 -0.80
CA ARG A 35 -8.56 -2.97 0.10
C ARG A 35 -7.18 -3.29 0.65
N ARG A 36 -6.15 -3.21 -0.19
CA ARG A 36 -4.77 -3.52 0.18
C ARG A 36 -4.16 -2.46 1.11
N VAL A 37 -4.40 -1.18 0.85
CA VAL A 37 -3.93 -0.10 1.74
C VAL A 37 -4.60 -0.20 3.11
N ARG A 38 -5.92 -0.46 3.13
CA ARG A 38 -6.63 -0.72 4.40
C ARG A 38 -6.05 -1.93 5.12
N LYS A 39 -5.69 -2.99 4.39
CA LYS A 39 -5.07 -4.16 5.00
C LYS A 39 -3.71 -3.85 5.63
N ILE A 40 -2.88 -3.04 4.98
CA ILE A 40 -1.62 -2.58 5.59
C ILE A 40 -1.88 -1.71 6.81
N CYS A 41 -2.89 -0.83 6.77
CA CYS A 41 -3.28 -0.04 7.94
C CYS A 41 -3.61 -0.96 9.14
N GLU A 42 -4.40 -2.02 8.92
CA GLU A 42 -4.69 -3.03 9.95
C GLU A 42 -3.44 -3.76 10.46
N LEU A 43 -2.53 -4.12 9.54
CA LEU A 43 -1.32 -4.88 9.89
C LEU A 43 -0.29 -4.05 10.67
N LEU A 44 -0.27 -2.74 10.46
CA LEU A 44 0.59 -1.78 11.13
C LEU A 44 -0.12 -1.04 12.27
N ASP A 45 -1.32 -1.48 12.64
CA ASP A 45 -2.19 -0.85 13.66
C ASP A 45 -2.26 0.69 13.52
N THR A 46 -2.47 1.15 12.29
CA THR A 46 -2.44 2.56 11.93
C THR A 46 -3.63 2.93 11.06
N THR A 47 -3.77 4.22 10.76
CA THR A 47 -4.79 4.74 9.83
C THR A 47 -4.14 5.22 8.55
N LEU A 48 -4.94 5.43 7.50
CA LEU A 48 -4.45 6.05 6.25
C LEU A 48 -3.74 7.38 6.48
N LYS A 49 -4.25 8.21 7.40
CA LYS A 49 -3.61 9.47 7.80
C LYS A 49 -2.36 9.20 8.63
N GLY A 50 -2.41 8.22 9.54
CA GLY A 50 -1.26 7.77 10.33
C GLY A 50 -0.08 7.35 9.45
N LEU A 51 -0.31 6.57 8.38
CA LEU A 51 0.71 6.23 7.38
C LEU A 51 1.40 7.47 6.81
N LEU A 52 0.62 8.50 6.45
CA LEU A 52 1.18 9.74 5.89
C LEU A 52 1.98 10.53 6.92
N VAL A 53 1.48 10.63 8.15
CA VAL A 53 2.19 11.32 9.23
C VAL A 53 3.51 10.62 9.54
N THR A 54 3.49 9.30 9.76
CA THR A 54 4.71 8.53 10.05
C THR A 54 5.72 8.59 8.92
N SER A 55 5.26 8.49 7.67
CA SER A 55 6.15 8.54 6.51
C SER A 55 6.76 9.93 6.26
N ARG A 56 6.04 11.02 6.56
CA ARG A 56 6.57 12.39 6.47
C ARG A 56 7.50 12.75 7.63
N THR A 57 7.17 12.34 8.85
CA THR A 57 7.97 12.67 10.04
C THR A 57 9.20 11.78 10.18
N TYR A 58 9.08 10.48 9.91
CA TYR A 58 10.16 9.52 10.11
C TYR A 58 10.16 8.44 9.02
N ILE A 59 10.59 8.83 7.82
CA ILE A 59 10.64 7.96 6.63
C ILE A 59 11.46 6.68 6.86
N LYS A 60 12.56 6.78 7.62
CA LYS A 60 13.41 5.61 7.94
C LYS A 60 12.61 4.58 8.73
N GLY A 61 12.02 4.97 9.86
CA GLY A 61 11.24 4.04 10.69
C GLY A 61 10.03 3.49 9.96
N PHE A 62 9.41 4.30 9.10
CA PHE A 62 8.32 3.82 8.26
C PHE A 62 8.77 2.72 7.30
N GLN A 63 9.93 2.88 6.65
CA GLN A 63 10.52 1.85 5.81
C GLN A 63 10.91 0.61 6.61
N ASP A 64 11.52 0.78 7.79
CA ASP A 64 11.85 -0.32 8.70
C ASP A 64 10.57 -1.11 9.06
N SER A 65 9.46 -0.44 9.38
CA SER A 65 8.16 -1.08 9.64
C SER A 65 7.58 -1.84 8.44
N LEU A 66 7.81 -1.36 7.21
CA LEU A 66 7.41 -2.08 6.02
C LEU A 66 8.27 -3.33 5.77
N GLU A 67 9.57 -3.27 6.07
CA GLU A 67 10.48 -4.43 6.00
C GLU A 67 10.12 -5.48 7.06
N ASP A 68 9.82 -5.06 8.29
CA ASP A 68 9.33 -5.94 9.36
C ASP A 68 8.01 -6.60 8.97
N LEU A 69 7.10 -5.85 8.35
CA LEU A 69 5.84 -6.39 7.85
C LEU A 69 6.06 -7.44 6.76
N VAL A 70 6.99 -7.21 5.83
CA VAL A 70 7.34 -8.20 4.80
C VAL A 70 7.87 -9.47 5.47
N THR A 71 8.81 -9.34 6.40
CA THR A 71 9.39 -10.46 7.16
C THR A 71 8.30 -11.26 7.87
N LYS A 72 7.35 -10.59 8.51
CA LYS A 72 6.19 -11.24 9.15
C LYS A 72 5.33 -12.00 8.14
N LEU A 73 4.96 -11.39 7.02
CA LEU A 73 4.12 -12.04 6.01
C LEU A 73 4.83 -13.23 5.34
N GLU A 74 6.16 -13.16 5.17
CA GLU A 74 6.97 -14.28 4.71
C GLU A 74 6.98 -15.43 5.72
N SER A 75 7.12 -15.12 7.02
CA SER A 75 7.05 -16.13 8.09
C SER A 75 5.67 -16.81 8.16
N GLU A 76 4.60 -16.09 7.82
CA GLU A 76 3.23 -16.60 7.68
C GLU A 76 2.99 -17.37 6.37
N LYS A 77 4.04 -17.59 5.56
CA LYS A 77 3.99 -18.27 4.24
C LYS A 77 3.01 -17.62 3.26
N LYS A 78 2.81 -16.29 3.35
CA LYS A 78 2.01 -15.56 2.35
C LYS A 78 2.74 -15.54 1.00
N SER A 79 1.97 -15.53 -0.08
CA SER A 79 2.57 -15.57 -1.42
C SER A 79 3.36 -14.28 -1.72
N PRO A 80 4.52 -14.36 -2.40
CA PRO A 80 5.29 -13.19 -2.78
C PRO A 80 4.48 -12.19 -3.64
N GLY A 81 3.57 -12.70 -4.48
CA GLY A 81 2.65 -11.87 -5.27
C GLY A 81 1.64 -11.08 -4.42
N TYR A 82 1.17 -11.67 -3.31
CA TYR A 82 0.32 -10.96 -2.35
C TYR A 82 1.07 -9.80 -1.69
N ILE A 83 2.27 -10.07 -1.17
CA ILE A 83 3.13 -9.07 -0.51
C ILE A 83 3.48 -7.93 -1.50
N ARG A 84 3.88 -8.29 -2.73
CA ARG A 84 4.17 -7.30 -3.79
C ARG A 84 2.95 -6.44 -4.09
N GLY A 85 1.77 -7.04 -4.15
CA GLY A 85 0.52 -6.35 -4.33
C GLY A 85 0.23 -5.32 -3.22
N LEU A 86 0.46 -5.70 -1.96
CA LEU A 86 0.32 -4.81 -0.80
C LEU A 86 1.27 -3.61 -0.90
N LEU A 87 2.58 -3.86 -1.11
CA LEU A 87 3.58 -2.80 -1.24
C LEU A 87 3.29 -1.85 -2.41
N LYS A 88 2.86 -2.38 -3.57
CA LYS A 88 2.49 -1.58 -4.74
C LYS A 88 1.35 -0.60 -4.42
N SER A 89 0.33 -1.08 -3.71
CA SER A 89 -0.82 -0.24 -3.35
C SER A 89 -0.45 0.87 -2.36
N VAL A 90 0.39 0.58 -1.35
CA VAL A 90 0.87 1.62 -0.43
C VAL A 90 1.81 2.61 -1.10
N ARG A 91 2.73 2.17 -1.97
CA ARG A 91 3.58 3.08 -2.75
C ARG A 91 2.75 4.03 -3.61
N SER A 92 1.69 3.54 -4.24
CA SER A 92 0.78 4.40 -5.03
C SER A 92 0.09 5.45 -4.16
N TRP A 93 -0.38 5.08 -2.96
CA TRP A 93 -0.97 6.04 -2.01
C TRP A 93 0.04 7.08 -1.54
N LEU A 94 1.26 6.67 -1.17
CA LEU A 94 2.32 7.57 -0.71
C LEU A 94 2.75 8.55 -1.82
N ARG A 95 2.98 8.05 -3.05
CA ARG A 95 3.31 8.88 -4.20
C ARG A 95 2.23 9.91 -4.52
N TYR A 96 0.96 9.54 -4.38
CA TYR A 96 -0.14 10.49 -4.56
C TYR A 96 -0.13 11.65 -3.54
N ASN A 97 0.51 11.44 -2.38
CA ASN A 97 0.64 12.42 -1.30
C ASN A 97 2.07 12.97 -1.19
N ASP A 98 2.83 12.93 -2.28
CA ASP A 98 4.19 13.45 -2.41
C ASP A 98 5.22 12.81 -1.47
N VAL A 99 4.99 11.56 -1.07
CA VAL A 99 5.91 10.77 -0.25
C VAL A 99 6.54 9.66 -1.09
N ILE A 100 7.87 9.69 -1.20
CA ILE A 100 8.64 8.69 -1.96
C ILE A 100 9.47 7.86 -0.98
N LEU A 101 9.35 6.54 -1.09
CA LEU A 101 10.23 5.60 -0.39
C LEU A 101 11.58 5.55 -1.11
N THR A 102 12.66 5.77 -0.37
CA THR A 102 14.03 5.78 -0.90
C THR A 102 14.64 4.38 -0.94
N ARG A 103 14.22 3.48 -0.04
CA ARG A 103 14.75 2.11 0.03
C ARG A 103 13.97 1.12 -0.82
N LYS A 104 14.70 0.23 -1.48
CA LYS A 104 14.16 -0.92 -2.21
C LYS A 104 13.90 -2.06 -1.22
N ILE A 105 12.65 -2.22 -0.84
CA ILE A 105 12.18 -3.35 -0.02
C ILE A 105 12.15 -4.61 -0.91
N LYS A 106 12.99 -5.59 -0.58
CA LYS A 106 13.05 -6.89 -1.27
C LYS A 106 12.03 -7.86 -0.65
N ILE A 107 11.51 -8.76 -1.49
CA ILE A 107 10.64 -9.86 -1.07
C ILE A 107 11.34 -11.14 -1.51
N SER A 108 11.50 -12.07 -0.58
CA SER A 108 12.01 -13.42 -0.84
C SER A 108 11.08 -14.11 -1.83
N ASN A 109 11.60 -14.46 -3.00
CA ASN A 109 10.83 -15.20 -3.99
C ASN A 109 11.59 -16.51 -4.26
N PRO A 110 11.06 -17.67 -3.84
CA PRO A 110 11.68 -18.97 -4.10
C PRO A 110 11.89 -19.24 -5.60
N ASN A 111 11.14 -18.54 -6.47
CA ASN A 111 11.12 -18.72 -7.93
C ASN A 111 11.62 -17.50 -8.73
N THR A 112 12.37 -16.53 -8.16
CA THR A 112 12.85 -15.41 -8.99
C THR A 112 13.96 -15.83 -9.95
N ILE A 113 13.60 -15.93 -11.23
CA ILE A 113 14.39 -15.32 -12.31
C ILE A 113 14.34 -13.80 -12.07
N PRO A 114 15.48 -13.09 -12.04
CA PRO A 114 15.54 -11.66 -11.77
C PRO A 114 14.88 -10.92 -12.94
N THR A 115 13.61 -10.55 -12.80
CA THR A 115 12.93 -9.73 -13.80
C THR A 115 13.20 -8.27 -13.49
N ILE A 116 13.88 -7.67 -14.45
CA ILE A 116 14.27 -6.26 -14.58
C ILE A 116 12.99 -5.41 -14.47
N GLU A 117 12.84 -4.65 -13.40
CA GLU A 117 11.90 -3.52 -13.31
C GLU A 117 12.78 -2.28 -13.05
N ASP A 118 13.44 -1.86 -14.12
CA ASP A 118 14.05 -0.54 -14.37
C ASP A 118 13.77 -0.21 -15.85
N GLU A 119 12.50 -0.13 -16.20
CA GLU A 119 12.00 0.52 -17.42
C GLU A 119 11.05 1.66 -17.03
#